data_AF-A0A956RFC7-F1
#
_entry.id   AF-A0A956RFC7-F1
#
_cell.length_a   1.000
_cell.length_b   1.000
_cell.length_c   1.000
_cell.angle_alpha   90.00
_cell.angle_beta   90.00
_cell.angle_gamma   90.00
#
_symmetry.space_group_name_H-M   'P 1'
#
loop_
_entity.id
_entity.type
_entity.pdbx_description
1 polymer ?
#
loop_
_entity_poly.entity_id
_entity_poly.type
_entity_poly.pdbx_seq_one_letter_code
_entity_poly.pdbx_strand_id
1 'polypeptide(L)'
;RANVFLKVLVTDKDGVVHDLKTDVYAPERKPIPWVLNDRIRKMNRRMTMRKNDVESWYLKWHGRYHCRRWAMDHGGDAPEKVEIVKLWYSIPSPEQVRARGYYIPEVQLEKFGHERTIKTTRCATDPEAQVPNYQRARHGLPLLEERDVKLWKKQRLQKWERKRAREAGARKAVTRRAQQPREARSTKTTRQAARVGQAARDGA
;
A
#
# COMPACT_ATOMS: atom_id res chain seq x y z
N ARG A 1 -20.56 -22.38 0.45
CA ARG A 1 -20.13 -21.46 -0.65
C ARG A 1 -20.65 -20.08 -0.29
N ALA A 2 -19.89 -19.01 -0.46
CA ALA A 2 -20.33 -17.67 -0.06
C ALA A 2 -20.12 -16.66 -1.20
N ASN A 3 -21.07 -15.74 -1.32
CA ASN A 3 -20.98 -14.59 -2.18
C ASN A 3 -20.32 -13.46 -1.39
N VAL A 4 -19.28 -12.82 -1.96
CA VAL A 4 -18.41 -11.87 -1.26
C VAL A 4 -18.21 -10.61 -2.11
N PHE A 5 -18.40 -9.45 -1.50
CA PHE A 5 -18.39 -8.13 -2.14
C PHE A 5 -17.60 -7.12 -1.30
N LEU A 6 -17.31 -5.97 -1.92
CA LEU A 6 -16.81 -4.79 -1.22
C LEU A 6 -17.77 -3.63 -1.44
N LYS A 7 -18.07 -2.94 -0.35
CA LYS A 7 -18.61 -1.58 -0.38
C LYS A 7 -17.58 -0.61 0.18
N VAL A 8 -17.67 0.64 -0.25
CA VAL A 8 -16.82 1.73 0.22
C VAL A 8 -17.72 2.74 0.91
N LEU A 9 -17.45 2.98 2.18
CA LEU A 9 -18.10 4.00 2.98
C LEU A 9 -17.13 5.18 3.13
N VAL A 10 -17.63 6.39 2.94
CA VAL A 10 -16.90 7.63 3.18
C VAL A 10 -17.56 8.34 4.35
N THR A 11 -16.78 8.71 5.36
CA THR A 11 -17.24 9.58 6.43
C THR A 11 -16.74 10.98 6.14
N ASP A 12 -17.66 11.90 5.90
CA ASP A 12 -17.33 13.29 5.60
C ASP A 12 -16.82 14.03 6.85
N LYS A 13 -16.39 15.29 6.69
CA LYS A 13 -15.92 16.15 7.79
C LYS A 13 -16.98 16.37 8.87
N ASP A 14 -18.25 16.39 8.47
CA ASP A 14 -19.39 16.55 9.38
C ASP A 14 -19.77 15.23 10.09
N GLY A 15 -19.03 14.14 9.84
CA GLY A 15 -19.29 12.83 10.42
C GLY A 15 -20.41 12.03 9.72
N VAL A 16 -21.00 12.57 8.65
CA VAL A 16 -22.02 11.88 7.85
C VAL A 16 -21.38 10.73 7.06
N VAL A 17 -22.00 9.55 7.12
CA VAL A 17 -21.54 8.35 6.40
C VAL A 17 -22.26 8.23 5.07
N HIS A 18 -21.49 8.26 3.99
CA HIS A 18 -21.96 8.08 2.62
C HIS A 18 -21.54 6.70 2.11
N ASP A 19 -22.52 5.89 1.68
CA ASP A 19 -22.24 4.70 0.90
C ASP A 19 -22.03 5.09 -0.57
N LEU A 20 -20.84 4.81 -1.10
CA LEU A 20 -20.52 5.07 -2.51
C LEU A 20 -21.14 4.07 -3.47
N LYS A 21 -21.93 3.10 -2.96
CA LYS A 21 -22.67 2.11 -3.75
C LYS A 21 -21.76 1.38 -4.74
N THR A 22 -20.60 0.96 -4.26
CA THR A 22 -19.58 0.28 -5.07
C THR A 22 -19.76 -1.24 -5.12
N ASP A 23 -20.71 -1.77 -4.37
CA ASP A 23 -21.02 -3.19 -4.36
C ASP A 23 -21.76 -3.62 -5.64
N VAL A 24 -21.87 -4.93 -5.84
CA VAL A 24 -22.45 -5.50 -7.06
C VAL A 24 -23.98 -5.42 -7.07
N TYR A 25 -24.61 -5.24 -5.91
CA TYR A 25 -26.07 -5.25 -5.79
C TYR A 25 -26.69 -3.86 -5.79
N ALA A 26 -25.89 -2.81 -5.61
CA ALA A 26 -26.26 -1.43 -5.90
C ALA A 26 -26.97 -1.34 -7.26
N PRO A 27 -28.21 -0.82 -7.33
CA PRO A 27 -28.97 -0.71 -8.58
C PRO A 27 -28.20 0.00 -9.69
N GLU A 28 -27.44 1.03 -9.34
CA GLU A 28 -26.62 1.84 -10.26
C GLU A 28 -25.44 1.06 -10.86
N ARG A 29 -25.05 -0.07 -10.25
CA ARG A 29 -23.96 -0.96 -10.68
C ARG A 29 -24.43 -2.19 -11.43
N LYS A 30 -25.71 -2.26 -11.79
CA LYS A 30 -26.32 -3.31 -12.63
C LYS A 30 -26.68 -2.78 -14.02
N PRO A 31 -25.73 -2.26 -14.83
CA PRO A 31 -26.06 -1.84 -16.18
C PRO A 31 -26.51 -3.07 -16.99
N ILE A 32 -27.66 -2.96 -17.64
CA ILE A 32 -28.15 -3.93 -18.62
C ILE A 32 -27.55 -3.51 -19.97
N PRO A 33 -26.82 -4.38 -20.70
CA PRO A 33 -26.55 -5.79 -20.42
C PRO A 33 -25.37 -6.03 -19.46
N TRP A 34 -25.53 -6.99 -18.55
CA TRP A 34 -24.62 -7.30 -17.44
C TRP A 34 -23.30 -8.01 -17.85
N VAL A 35 -22.96 -7.99 -19.14
CA VAL A 35 -21.88 -8.81 -19.71
C VAL A 35 -20.51 -8.17 -19.46
N LEU A 36 -20.45 -6.84 -19.34
CA LEU A 36 -19.20 -6.10 -19.22
C LEU A 36 -18.90 -5.74 -17.77
N ASN A 37 -17.76 -6.23 -17.26
CA ASN A 37 -17.24 -5.77 -15.98
C ASN A 37 -16.49 -4.45 -16.18
N ASP A 38 -16.85 -3.41 -15.42
CA ASP A 38 -16.03 -2.20 -15.35
C ASP A 38 -14.71 -2.47 -14.59
N ARG A 39 -13.78 -1.51 -14.66
CA ARG A 39 -12.47 -1.63 -13.98
C ARG A 39 -12.62 -1.71 -12.46
N ILE A 40 -13.60 -1.00 -11.88
CA ILE A 40 -13.82 -0.95 -10.44
C ILE A 40 -14.30 -2.31 -9.92
N ARG A 41 -15.25 -2.93 -10.59
CA ARG A 41 -15.78 -4.27 -10.30
C ARG A 41 -14.69 -5.33 -10.41
N LYS A 42 -13.82 -5.24 -11.42
CA LYS A 42 -12.64 -6.11 -11.54
C LYS A 42 -11.69 -5.94 -10.35
N MET A 43 -11.44 -4.70 -9.92
CA MET A 43 -10.60 -4.41 -8.75
C MET A 43 -11.24 -4.93 -7.46
N ASN A 44 -12.54 -4.69 -7.25
CA ASN A 44 -13.27 -5.14 -6.07
C ASN A 44 -13.21 -6.67 -5.92
N ARG A 45 -13.46 -7.41 -7.01
CA ARG A 45 -13.33 -8.88 -7.02
C ARG A 45 -11.93 -9.36 -6.67
N ARG A 46 -10.87 -8.69 -7.15
CA ARG A 46 -9.48 -9.09 -6.83
C ARG A 46 -9.12 -8.82 -5.37
N MET A 47 -9.71 -7.81 -4.76
CA MET A 47 -9.48 -7.48 -3.37
C MET A 47 -10.24 -8.42 -2.42
N THR A 48 -11.46 -8.86 -2.76
CA THR A 48 -12.24 -9.82 -1.94
C THR A 48 -11.72 -11.25 -1.97
N MET A 49 -11.12 -11.69 -3.08
CA MET A 49 -10.74 -13.09 -3.27
C MET A 49 -9.48 -13.53 -2.49
N ARG A 50 -8.77 -12.62 -1.82
CA ARG A 50 -7.57 -12.99 -1.05
C ARG A 50 -7.97 -13.48 0.35
N LYS A 51 -7.53 -14.67 0.74
CA LYS A 51 -7.83 -15.26 2.08
C LYS A 51 -7.33 -14.42 3.26
N ASN A 52 -6.28 -13.62 3.07
CA ASN A 52 -5.68 -12.78 4.11
C ASN A 52 -6.13 -11.32 3.91
N ASP A 53 -7.26 -10.98 4.51
CA ASP A 53 -8.00 -9.73 4.30
C ASP A 53 -7.36 -8.48 4.93
N VAL A 54 -6.33 -8.63 5.79
CA VAL A 54 -5.98 -7.59 6.77
C VAL A 54 -5.07 -6.49 6.22
N GLU A 55 -4.31 -6.73 5.14
CA GLU A 55 -3.29 -5.76 4.72
C GLU A 55 -2.91 -5.80 3.24
N SER A 56 -3.88 -6.05 2.35
CA SER A 56 -3.58 -6.00 0.92
C SER A 56 -3.09 -4.61 0.52
N TRP A 57 -1.95 -4.57 -0.16
CA TRP A 57 -1.44 -3.36 -0.80
C TRP A 57 -2.51 -2.61 -1.59
N TYR A 58 -3.35 -3.34 -2.33
CA TYR A 58 -4.43 -2.77 -3.13
C TYR A 58 -5.49 -2.08 -2.27
N LEU A 59 -5.84 -2.61 -1.10
CA LEU A 59 -6.79 -1.99 -0.19
C LEU A 59 -6.27 -0.64 0.33
N LYS A 60 -4.97 -0.55 0.65
CA LYS A 60 -4.33 0.71 1.07
C LYS A 60 -4.47 1.78 0.00
N TRP A 61 -4.17 1.45 -1.26
CA TRP A 61 -4.26 2.40 -2.36
C TRP A 61 -5.69 2.70 -2.78
N HIS A 62 -6.60 1.74 -2.66
CA HIS A 62 -8.01 1.94 -2.94
C HIS A 62 -8.64 2.93 -1.96
N GLY A 63 -8.38 2.79 -0.66
CA GLY A 63 -8.84 3.77 0.34
C GLY A 63 -8.31 5.17 0.06
N ARG A 64 -7.00 5.30 -0.23
CA ARG A 64 -6.37 6.58 -0.58
C ARG A 64 -6.92 7.18 -1.87
N TYR A 65 -7.24 6.35 -2.86
CA TYR A 65 -7.86 6.80 -4.11
C TYR A 65 -9.21 7.46 -3.83
N HIS A 66 -10.05 6.83 -3.01
CA HIS A 66 -11.36 7.38 -2.64
C HIS A 66 -11.24 8.68 -1.82
N CYS A 67 -10.26 8.80 -0.92
CA CYS A 67 -9.97 10.07 -0.24
C CYS A 67 -9.69 11.21 -1.25
N ARG A 68 -8.81 10.95 -2.23
CA ARG A 68 -8.45 11.94 -3.25
C ARG A 68 -9.62 12.24 -4.19
N ARG A 69 -10.35 11.20 -4.58
CA ARG A 69 -11.49 11.36 -5.49
C ARG A 69 -12.60 12.17 -4.84
N TRP A 70 -12.92 11.89 -3.59
CA TRP A 70 -13.86 12.69 -2.80
C TRP A 70 -13.43 14.14 -2.73
N ALA A 71 -12.17 14.40 -2.37
CA ALA A 71 -11.64 15.77 -2.30
C ALA A 71 -11.69 16.50 -3.65
N MET A 72 -11.50 15.81 -4.78
CA MET A 72 -11.66 16.42 -6.10
C MET A 72 -13.11 16.77 -6.42
N ASP A 73 -14.04 15.89 -6.06
CA ASP A 73 -15.46 16.06 -6.36
C ASP A 73 -16.12 17.09 -5.42
N HIS A 74 -15.54 17.35 -4.23
CA HIS A 74 -16.06 18.27 -3.21
C HIS A 74 -15.16 19.50 -3.02
N GLY A 75 -14.69 20.12 -4.10
CA GLY A 75 -14.02 21.43 -4.03
C GLY A 75 -12.70 21.49 -3.25
N GLY A 76 -12.07 20.34 -3.00
CA GLY A 76 -10.82 20.23 -2.26
C GLY A 76 -10.99 19.76 -0.81
N ASP A 77 -12.22 19.49 -0.37
CA ASP A 77 -12.52 19.03 0.97
C ASP A 77 -12.32 17.52 1.10
N ALA A 78 -11.26 17.13 1.81
CA ALA A 78 -11.00 15.73 2.09
C ALA A 78 -11.95 15.20 3.18
N PRO A 79 -12.44 13.95 3.07
CA PRO A 79 -13.28 13.35 4.10
C PRO A 79 -12.46 13.00 5.34
N GLU A 80 -13.10 12.68 6.46
CA GLU A 80 -12.39 12.26 7.68
C GLU A 80 -11.72 10.89 7.48
N LYS A 81 -12.50 9.91 7.02
CA LYS A 81 -12.05 8.54 6.78
C LYS A 81 -12.81 7.88 5.64
N VAL A 82 -12.14 6.89 5.06
CA VAL A 82 -12.72 5.96 4.10
C VAL A 82 -12.61 4.55 4.67
N GLU A 83 -13.72 3.83 4.66
CA GLU A 83 -13.83 2.47 5.15
C GLU A 83 -14.19 1.53 4.01
N ILE A 84 -13.34 0.52 3.80
CA ILE A 84 -13.62 -0.56 2.88
C ILE A 84 -14.23 -1.69 3.69
N VAL A 85 -15.48 -2.03 3.39
CA VAL A 85 -16.25 -3.03 4.10
C VAL A 85 -16.41 -4.26 3.21
N LYS A 86 -16.06 -5.41 3.75
CA LYS A 86 -16.32 -6.71 3.16
C LYS A 86 -17.72 -7.14 3.55
N LEU A 87 -18.51 -7.44 2.54
CA LEU A 87 -19.89 -7.89 2.66
C LEU A 87 -19.97 -9.32 2.14
N TRP A 88 -20.55 -10.24 2.90
CA TRP A 88 -20.73 -11.61 2.43
C TRP A 88 -21.99 -12.27 2.96
N TYR A 89 -22.52 -13.22 2.20
CA TYR A 89 -23.61 -14.10 2.64
C TYR A 89 -23.42 -15.51 2.11
N SER A 90 -24.04 -16.48 2.78
CA SER A 90 -23.97 -17.88 2.38
C SER A 90 -24.93 -18.18 1.22
N ILE A 91 -24.41 -18.83 0.17
CA ILE A 91 -25.23 -19.31 -0.95
C ILE A 91 -25.95 -20.58 -0.49
N PRO A 92 -27.29 -20.66 -0.63
CA PRO A 92 -28.06 -21.86 -0.29
C PRO A 92 -27.51 -23.13 -0.99
N SER A 93 -27.60 -24.28 -0.32
CA SER A 93 -27.17 -25.55 -0.91
C SER A 93 -28.08 -25.97 -2.07
N PRO A 94 -27.62 -26.81 -3.01
CA PRO A 94 -28.47 -27.31 -4.09
C PRO A 94 -29.75 -27.99 -3.60
N GLU A 95 -29.69 -28.68 -2.47
CA GLU A 95 -30.85 -29.31 -1.83
C GLU A 95 -31.86 -28.28 -1.30
N GLN A 96 -31.37 -27.21 -0.66
CA GLN A 96 -32.21 -26.12 -0.19
C GLN A 96 -32.91 -25.39 -1.34
N VAL A 97 -32.20 -25.16 -2.45
CA VAL A 97 -32.78 -24.55 -3.66
C VAL A 97 -33.80 -25.47 -4.32
N ARG A 98 -33.54 -26.78 -4.37
CA ARG A 98 -34.50 -27.76 -4.89
C ARG A 98 -35.80 -27.78 -4.08
N ALA A 99 -35.70 -27.69 -2.75
CA ALA A 99 -36.87 -27.75 -1.87
C ALA A 99 -37.65 -26.42 -1.78
N ARG A 100 -36.96 -25.27 -1.79
CA ARG A 100 -37.55 -23.94 -1.54
C ARG A 100 -37.73 -23.09 -2.79
N GLY A 101 -37.26 -23.57 -3.94
CA GLY A 101 -37.24 -22.82 -5.19
C GLY A 101 -36.00 -21.93 -5.34
N TYR A 102 -35.99 -21.14 -6.41
CA TYR A 102 -34.90 -20.21 -6.70
C TYR A 102 -34.80 -19.13 -5.61
N TYR A 103 -33.58 -18.64 -5.37
CA TYR A 103 -33.35 -17.57 -4.40
C TYR A 103 -33.02 -16.26 -5.10
N ILE A 104 -33.46 -15.14 -4.51
CA ILE A 104 -33.14 -13.79 -4.95
C ILE A 104 -31.91 -13.30 -4.16
N PRO A 105 -30.77 -13.01 -4.81
CA PRO A 105 -29.54 -12.61 -4.14
C PRO A 105 -29.67 -11.39 -3.22
N GLU A 106 -30.45 -10.39 -3.62
CA GLU A 106 -30.68 -9.15 -2.87
C GLU A 106 -31.37 -9.43 -1.54
N VAL A 107 -32.45 -10.22 -1.57
CA VAL A 107 -33.19 -10.64 -0.36
C VAL A 107 -32.30 -11.49 0.54
N GLN A 108 -31.45 -12.33 -0.04
CA GLN A 108 -30.53 -13.16 0.73
C GLN A 108 -29.45 -12.33 1.42
N LEU A 109 -28.94 -11.30 0.74
CA LEU A 109 -27.97 -10.37 1.30
C LEU A 109 -28.57 -9.52 2.43
N GLU A 110 -29.81 -9.06 2.27
CA GLU A 110 -30.50 -8.30 3.31
C GLU A 110 -30.74 -9.14 4.58
N LYS A 111 -31.13 -10.41 4.42
CA LYS A 111 -31.47 -11.30 5.55
C LYS A 111 -30.27 -11.94 6.24
N PHE A 112 -29.26 -12.33 5.47
CA PHE A 112 -28.11 -13.13 5.94
C PHE A 112 -26.76 -12.48 5.61
N GLY A 113 -26.77 -11.18 5.31
CA GLY A 113 -25.57 -10.40 5.05
C GLY A 113 -24.76 -10.21 6.32
N HIS A 114 -23.46 -10.43 6.17
CA HIS A 114 -22.47 -10.11 7.19
C HIS A 114 -21.55 -9.02 6.67
N GLU A 115 -21.22 -8.09 7.55
CA GLU A 115 -20.33 -6.97 7.26
C GLU A 115 -19.11 -7.01 8.16
N ARG A 116 -17.96 -6.68 7.57
CA ARG A 116 -16.72 -6.46 8.31
C ARG A 116 -15.89 -5.39 7.64
N THR A 117 -15.55 -4.36 8.39
CA THR A 117 -14.54 -3.39 7.94
C THR A 117 -13.19 -4.09 7.85
N ILE A 118 -12.64 -4.15 6.64
CA ILE A 118 -11.33 -4.76 6.38
C ILE A 118 -10.21 -3.73 6.29
N LYS A 119 -10.54 -2.47 5.97
CA LYS A 119 -9.56 -1.38 5.93
C LYS A 119 -10.22 -0.05 6.22
N THR A 120 -9.66 0.66 7.19
CA THR A 120 -9.92 2.08 7.42
C THR A 120 -8.69 2.89 6.99
N THR A 121 -8.93 3.96 6.23
CA THR A 121 -7.93 4.93 5.80
C THR A 121 -8.36 6.30 6.30
N ARG A 122 -7.49 6.95 7.08
CA ARG A 122 -7.72 8.31 7.57
C ARG A 122 -7.14 9.30 6.57
N CYS A 123 -7.98 10.13 5.94
CA CYS A 123 -7.55 10.87 4.76
C CYS A 123 -6.61 12.04 5.08
N ALA A 124 -6.62 12.57 6.31
CA ALA A 124 -5.68 13.61 6.74
C ALA A 124 -4.29 13.05 7.11
N THR A 125 -4.22 11.79 7.56
CA THR A 125 -2.98 11.24 8.14
C THR A 125 -2.30 10.18 7.28
N ASP A 126 -3.06 9.42 6.49
CA ASP A 126 -2.47 8.37 5.66
C ASP A 126 -1.61 9.00 4.55
N PRO A 127 -0.41 8.46 4.30
CA PRO A 127 0.42 8.94 3.21
C PRO A 127 -0.28 8.78 1.86
N GLU A 128 -0.13 9.77 0.98
CA GLU A 128 -0.72 9.82 -0.35
C GLU A 128 -2.25 9.84 -0.35
N ALA A 129 -2.92 10.02 0.80
CA ALA A 129 -4.37 10.13 0.83
C ALA A 129 -4.88 11.53 0.45
N GLN A 130 -4.04 12.55 0.60
CA GLN A 130 -4.34 13.93 0.22
C GLN A 130 -4.08 14.15 -1.27
N VAL A 131 -4.81 15.09 -1.87
CA VAL A 131 -4.56 15.52 -3.26
C VAL A 131 -3.31 16.41 -3.25
N PRO A 132 -2.23 16.06 -3.96
CA PRO A 132 -1.02 16.87 -3.96
C PRO A 132 -1.21 18.17 -4.75
N ASN A 133 -0.45 19.21 -4.41
CA ASN A 133 -0.62 20.56 -4.97
C ASN A 133 -0.57 20.62 -6.50
N TYR A 134 0.26 19.80 -7.15
CA TYR A 134 0.31 19.75 -8.61
C TYR A 134 -0.99 19.22 -9.24
N GLN A 135 -1.75 18.37 -8.54
CA GLN A 135 -3.09 17.94 -8.97
C GLN A 135 -4.12 18.99 -8.59
N ARG A 136 -4.04 19.56 -7.37
CA ARG A 136 -4.95 20.63 -6.93
C ARG A 136 -4.95 21.81 -7.91
N ALA A 137 -3.76 22.30 -8.28
CA ALA A 137 -3.60 23.38 -9.25
C ALA A 137 -4.24 23.08 -10.62
N ARG A 138 -4.12 21.84 -11.11
CA ARG A 138 -4.73 21.42 -12.40
C ARG A 138 -6.26 21.38 -12.34
N HIS A 139 -6.81 21.10 -11.17
CA HIS A 139 -8.24 20.99 -10.94
C HIS A 139 -8.85 22.29 -10.39
N GLY A 140 -8.09 23.40 -10.35
CA GLY A 140 -8.57 24.68 -9.81
C GLY A 140 -8.87 24.65 -8.31
N LEU A 141 -8.34 23.66 -7.59
CA LEU A 141 -8.52 23.53 -6.15
C LEU A 141 -7.53 24.44 -5.42
N PRO A 142 -7.85 24.91 -4.19
CA PRO A 142 -6.91 25.66 -3.37
C PRO A 142 -5.61 24.86 -3.18
N LEU A 143 -4.50 25.51 -2.84
CA LEU A 143 -3.26 24.80 -2.51
C LEU A 143 -3.26 24.41 -1.02
N LEU A 144 -2.65 23.27 -0.70
CA LEU A 144 -2.38 22.89 0.69
C LEU A 144 -0.97 23.30 1.06
N GLU A 145 -0.72 23.53 2.34
CA GLU A 145 0.64 23.65 2.85
C GLU A 145 1.40 22.33 2.64
N GLU A 146 2.70 22.40 2.37
CA GLU A 146 3.51 21.20 2.09
C GLU A 146 3.50 20.20 3.24
N ARG A 147 3.34 20.68 4.48
CA ARG A 147 3.24 19.85 5.69
C ARG A 147 1.97 18.99 5.74
N ASP A 148 0.89 19.46 5.10
CA ASP A 148 -0.41 18.79 5.12
C ASP A 148 -0.49 17.70 4.03
N VAL A 149 0.35 17.80 2.99
CA VAL A 149 0.48 16.77 1.95
C VAL A 149 1.50 15.72 2.36
N LYS A 150 1.02 14.59 2.90
CA LYS A 150 1.88 13.50 3.36
C LYS A 150 2.28 12.60 2.21
N LEU A 151 3.36 12.93 1.51
CA LEU A 151 3.90 12.07 0.44
C LEU A 151 4.65 10.86 0.98
N TRP A 152 4.62 9.74 0.25
CA TRP A 152 5.37 8.55 0.62
C TRP A 152 6.85 8.64 0.21
N LYS A 153 7.64 9.36 1.01
CA LYS A 153 9.08 9.57 0.79
C LYS A 153 9.90 8.32 1.17
N LYS A 154 10.29 7.50 0.17
CA LYS A 154 11.16 6.32 0.38
C LYS A 154 12.68 6.61 0.45
N GLN A 155 13.07 7.89 0.34
CA GLN A 155 14.48 8.35 0.31
C GLN A 155 15.37 7.55 -0.67
N ARG A 156 14.80 7.09 -1.79
CA ARG A 156 15.50 6.20 -2.74
C ARG A 156 16.74 6.85 -3.35
N LEU A 157 16.66 8.14 -3.67
CA LEU A 157 17.78 8.92 -4.19
C LEU A 157 18.96 8.94 -3.21
N GLN A 158 18.72 9.37 -1.97
CA GLN A 158 19.76 9.40 -0.93
C GLN A 158 20.35 8.01 -0.64
N LYS A 159 19.53 6.94 -0.69
CA LYS A 159 20.04 5.56 -0.55
C LYS A 159 20.91 5.17 -1.74
N TRP A 160 20.54 5.57 -2.94
CA TRP A 160 21.30 5.33 -4.16
C TRP A 160 22.62 6.10 -4.19
N GLU A 161 22.61 7.37 -3.81
CA GLU A 161 23.81 8.22 -3.69
C GLU A 161 24.78 7.66 -2.65
N ARG A 162 24.29 7.26 -1.47
CA ARG A 162 25.10 6.58 -0.45
C ARG A 162 25.72 5.28 -0.97
N LYS A 163 24.96 4.49 -1.73
CA LYS A 163 25.46 3.26 -2.38
C LYS A 163 26.56 3.59 -3.40
N ARG A 164 26.34 4.59 -4.26
CA ARG A 164 27.35 5.05 -5.25
C ARG A 164 28.62 5.55 -4.58
N ALA A 165 28.51 6.35 -3.52
CA ALA A 165 29.67 6.85 -2.77
C ALA A 165 30.48 5.70 -2.15
N ARG A 166 29.80 4.69 -1.58
CA ARG A 166 30.45 3.49 -1.04
C ARG A 166 31.19 2.68 -2.12
N GLU A 167 30.55 2.48 -3.27
CA GLU A 167 31.16 1.76 -4.40
C GLU A 167 32.36 2.53 -4.99
N ALA A 168 32.26 3.86 -5.11
CA ALA A 168 33.37 4.70 -5.53
C ALA A 168 34.54 4.68 -4.51
N GLY A 169 34.24 4.73 -3.21
CA GLY A 169 35.23 4.58 -2.15
C GLY A 169 35.91 3.21 -2.16
N ALA A 170 35.15 2.13 -2.36
CA ALA A 170 35.70 0.77 -2.49
C ALA A 170 36.62 0.64 -3.71
N ARG A 171 36.22 1.18 -4.87
CA ARG A 171 37.06 1.22 -6.07
C ARG A 171 38.35 1.98 -5.81
N LYS A 172 38.27 3.19 -5.24
CA LYS A 172 39.46 3.99 -4.86
C LYS A 172 40.36 3.25 -3.88
N ALA A 173 39.80 2.52 -2.91
CA ALA A 173 40.57 1.71 -1.95
C ALA A 173 41.28 0.52 -2.63
N VAL A 174 40.64 -0.15 -3.59
CA VAL A 174 41.26 -1.21 -4.40
C VAL A 174 42.39 -0.64 -5.27
N THR A 175 42.16 0.47 -5.96
CA THR A 175 43.19 1.14 -6.78
C THR A 175 44.38 1.58 -5.91
N ARG A 176 44.12 2.19 -4.75
CA ARG A 176 45.17 2.60 -3.80
C ARG A 176 45.95 1.40 -3.25
N ARG A 177 45.29 0.26 -3.02
CA ARG A 177 45.94 -0.98 -2.57
C ARG A 177 46.75 -1.65 -3.69
N ALA A 178 46.34 -1.51 -4.94
CA ALA A 178 47.08 -1.99 -6.11
C ALA A 178 48.31 -1.10 -6.43
N GLN A 179 48.24 0.20 -6.11
CA GLN A 179 49.32 1.17 -6.31
C GLN A 179 50.31 1.26 -5.14
N GLN A 180 50.10 0.54 -4.03
CA GLN A 180 51.11 0.46 -2.96
C GLN A 180 52.33 -0.35 -3.46
N PRO A 181 53.55 0.22 -3.44
CA PRO A 181 54.75 -0.51 -3.84
C PRO A 181 54.95 -1.74 -2.96
N ARG A 182 55.29 -2.88 -3.58
CA ARG A 182 55.48 -4.19 -2.91
C ARG A 182 56.51 -4.14 -1.77
N GLU A 183 57.44 -3.19 -1.80
CA GLU A 183 58.53 -3.04 -0.82
C GLU A 183 58.06 -2.71 0.60
N ALA A 184 56.95 -1.97 0.77
CA ALA A 184 56.40 -1.64 2.08
C ALA A 184 55.65 -2.81 2.76
N ARG A 185 55.34 -3.87 2.00
CA ARG A 185 54.65 -5.07 2.52
C ARG A 185 55.62 -6.12 3.06
N SER A 186 56.89 -6.07 2.63
CA SER A 186 57.98 -6.89 3.16
C SER A 186 58.40 -6.42 4.55
N THR A 187 58.68 -5.12 4.73
CA THR A 187 59.26 -4.57 5.98
C THR A 187 58.36 -4.68 7.22
N LYS A 188 57.03 -4.72 7.06
CA LYS A 188 56.10 -4.96 8.18
C LYS A 188 56.12 -6.41 8.66
N THR A 189 56.26 -7.38 7.75
CA THR A 189 56.33 -8.81 8.08
C THR A 189 57.66 -9.12 8.76
N THR A 190 58.77 -8.50 8.33
CA THR A 190 60.09 -8.66 8.95
C THR A 190 60.17 -8.04 10.34
N ARG A 191 59.53 -6.87 10.58
CA ARG A 191 59.47 -6.25 11.93
C ARG A 191 58.62 -7.05 12.92
N GLN A 192 57.59 -7.78 12.46
CA GLN A 192 56.76 -8.61 13.32
C GLN A 192 57.47 -9.92 13.70
N ALA A 193 58.25 -10.51 12.78
CA ALA A 193 59.10 -11.67 13.06
C ALA A 193 60.29 -11.34 14.00
N ALA A 194 60.89 -10.16 13.86
CA ALA A 194 61.99 -9.72 14.73
C ALA A 194 61.55 -9.51 16.19
N ARG A 195 60.32 -9.01 16.43
CA ARG A 195 59.78 -8.83 17.78
C ARG A 195 59.47 -10.14 18.50
N VAL A 196 59.05 -11.18 17.77
CA VAL A 196 58.78 -12.52 18.34
C VAL A 196 60.10 -13.25 18.64
N GLY A 197 61.13 -13.08 17.82
CA GLY A 197 62.45 -13.66 18.06
C GLY A 197 63.22 -13.03 19.23
N GLN A 198 62.97 -11.77 19.57
CA GLN A 198 63.58 -11.10 20.73
C GLN A 198 62.93 -11.51 22.05
N ALA A 199 61.60 -11.66 22.09
CA ALA A 199 60.90 -12.15 23.29
C ALA A 199 61.24 -13.60 23.68
N ALA A 200 61.77 -14.40 22.74
CA ALA A 200 62.20 -15.78 22.99
C ALA A 200 63.65 -15.90 23.50
N ARG A 201 64.45 -14.82 23.46
CA ARG A 201 65.85 -14.81 23.93
C ARG A 201 66.01 -14.24 25.34
N ASP A 202 65.08 -13.41 25.80
CA ASP A 202 65.13 -12.77 27.11
C ASP A 202 64.40 -13.58 28.22
N GLY A 203 64.09 -14.86 27.95
CA GLY A 203 63.28 -15.73 28.82
C GLY A 203 63.85 -17.12 29.07
N ALA A 204 65.17 -17.31 28.98
CA ALA A 204 65.88 -18.54 29.35
C ALA A 204 67.06 -18.22 30.26
#